data_AF-A0A2T7D6P6-F1
#
_entry.id   AF-A0A2T7D6P6-F1
#
_cell.length_a   1.000
_cell.length_b   1.000
_cell.length_c   1.000
_cell.angle_alpha   90.00
_cell.angle_beta   90.00
_cell.angle_gamma   90.00
#
_symmetry.space_group_name_H-M   'P 1'
#
loop_
_entity.id
_entity.type
_entity.pdbx_description
1 polymer ?
#
loop_
_entity_poly.entity_id
_entity_poly.type
_entity_poly.pdbx_seq_one_letter_code
_entity_poly.pdbx_strand_id
1 'polypeptide(L)'
;MQNFSIFFFGKLTSGIYEALELRDGGSDYLGKGVLKAVNNVNSIIGQAIIGKDPTEQVDIDNFMVQQLDGTSNEWGWCKQKLGANAILAVSLAVCKAGAMVKKII
;
A
#
# COMPACT_ATOMS: atom_id res chain seq x y z
N MET A 1 25.39 -8.83 -15.44
CA MET A 1 25.16 -8.71 -13.98
C MET A 1 23.96 -7.80 -13.78
N GLN A 2 22.77 -8.37 -13.63
CA GLN A 2 21.53 -7.61 -13.43
C GLN A 2 21.46 -7.22 -11.95
N ASN A 3 21.61 -5.93 -11.65
CA ASN A 3 21.47 -5.42 -10.30
C ASN A 3 19.98 -5.38 -9.93
N PHE A 4 19.52 -6.43 -9.24
CA PHE A 4 18.38 -6.37 -8.35
C PHE A 4 18.70 -5.38 -7.22
N SER A 5 18.42 -4.10 -7.44
CA SER A 5 18.39 -3.12 -6.36
C SER A 5 16.94 -2.95 -5.93
N ILE A 6 16.63 -3.48 -4.75
CA ILE A 6 15.33 -3.32 -4.10
C ILE A 6 15.22 -1.83 -3.72
N PHE A 7 14.53 -1.06 -4.55
CA PHE A 7 14.41 0.40 -4.43
C PHE A 7 13.40 0.75 -3.33
N PHE A 8 13.87 0.80 -2.07
CA PHE A 8 13.08 1.30 -0.93
C PHE A 8 13.45 2.73 -0.48
N PHE A 9 14.33 3.44 -1.20
CA PHE A 9 14.85 4.75 -0.76
C PHE A 9 14.70 5.93 -1.74
N GLY A 10 14.01 5.79 -2.87
CA GLY A 10 14.00 6.87 -3.88
C GLY A 10 12.92 6.83 -4.95
N LYS A 11 11.66 6.47 -4.64
CA LYS A 11 10.58 6.62 -5.62
C LYS A 11 10.09 8.06 -5.66
N LEU A 12 10.03 8.62 -6.88
CA LEU A 12 9.42 9.92 -7.16
C LEU A 12 7.93 9.87 -6.79
N THR A 13 7.47 10.78 -5.95
CA THR A 13 6.04 11.00 -5.65
C THR A 13 5.24 11.56 -6.85
N SER A 14 5.81 11.51 -8.05
CA SER A 14 5.31 12.17 -9.27
C SER A 14 5.50 11.31 -10.53
N GLY A 15 5.85 10.03 -10.41
CA GLY A 15 6.00 9.14 -11.56
C GLY A 15 4.64 8.83 -12.20
N ILE A 16 4.44 9.15 -13.48
CA ILE A 16 3.16 8.93 -14.19
C ILE A 16 2.80 7.46 -14.40
N TYR A 17 3.78 6.55 -14.29
CA TYR A 17 3.60 5.10 -14.46
C TYR A 17 3.54 4.33 -13.15
N GLU A 18 3.99 4.93 -12.05
CA GLU A 18 4.18 4.22 -10.79
C GLU A 18 3.00 4.41 -9.84
N ALA A 19 2.79 3.42 -8.98
CA ALA A 19 1.97 3.63 -7.80
C ALA A 19 2.64 4.65 -6.86
N LEU A 20 1.88 5.64 -6.41
CA LEU A 20 2.41 6.80 -5.71
C LEU A 20 2.50 6.56 -4.20
N GLU A 21 3.68 6.76 -3.65
CA GLU A 21 3.88 6.77 -2.20
C GLU A 21 3.33 8.05 -1.59
N LEU A 22 2.61 7.94 -0.47
CA LEU A 22 2.11 9.09 0.27
C LEU A 22 3.14 9.56 1.31
N ARG A 23 3.58 10.81 1.17
CA ARG A 23 4.51 11.51 2.07
C ARG A 23 3.82 12.69 2.74
N ASP A 24 4.25 13.01 3.96
CA ASP A 24 3.66 14.09 4.76
C ASP A 24 3.99 15.47 4.19
N GLY A 25 5.20 15.64 3.65
CA GLY A 25 5.79 16.96 3.44
C GLY A 25 6.22 17.60 4.78
N GLY A 26 6.49 18.90 4.77
CA GLY A 26 6.84 19.65 5.98
C GLY A 26 8.32 19.56 6.39
N SER A 27 8.62 20.04 7.61
CA SER A 27 9.97 20.10 8.17
C SER A 27 10.50 18.73 8.62
N ASP A 28 9.61 17.87 9.07
CA ASP A 28 9.99 16.62 9.72
C ASP A 28 10.55 15.62 8.70
N TYR A 29 11.64 14.97 9.07
CA TYR A 29 12.34 14.00 8.23
C TYR A 29 12.64 14.52 6.81
N LEU A 30 12.91 15.82 6.65
CA LEU A 30 13.13 16.47 5.35
C LEU A 30 11.93 16.29 4.39
N GLY A 31 10.71 16.36 4.92
CA GLY A 31 9.46 16.19 4.19
C GLY A 31 9.11 14.73 3.86
N LYS A 32 9.91 13.77 4.35
CA LYS A 32 9.76 12.33 4.05
C LYS A 32 8.95 11.57 5.10
N GLY A 33 8.29 12.27 6.02
CA GLY A 33 7.32 11.69 6.96
C GLY A 33 6.23 10.88 6.22
N VAL A 34 5.61 9.94 6.93
CA VAL A 34 4.58 9.02 6.40
C VAL A 34 3.35 8.89 7.32
N LEU A 35 3.14 9.82 8.25
CA LEU A 35 2.01 9.82 9.18
C LEU A 35 0.67 9.81 8.45
N LYS A 36 0.55 10.45 7.29
CA LYS A 36 -0.66 10.37 6.45
C LYS A 36 -0.96 8.93 6.01
N ALA A 37 0.06 8.20 5.56
CA ALA A 37 -0.07 6.80 5.16
C ALA A 37 -0.43 5.91 6.38
N VAL A 38 0.21 6.14 7.53
CA VAL A 38 -0.09 5.44 8.79
C VAL A 38 -1.53 5.69 9.23
N ASN A 39 -2.00 6.92 9.14
CA ASN A 39 -3.39 7.26 9.45
C ASN A 39 -4.36 6.54 8.51
N ASN A 40 -4.09 6.53 7.20
CA ASN A 40 -4.91 5.79 6.23
C ASN A 40 -4.99 4.29 6.56
N VAL A 41 -3.89 3.67 7.01
CA VAL A 41 -3.91 2.28 7.48
C VAL A 41 -4.84 2.11 8.68
N ASN A 42 -4.69 2.94 9.72
CA ASN A 42 -5.40 2.76 10.98
C ASN A 42 -6.90 3.13 10.91
N SER A 43 -7.23 4.22 10.22
CA SER A 43 -8.58 4.78 10.24
C SER A 43 -9.45 4.39 9.05
N ILE A 44 -8.86 3.95 7.92
CA ILE A 44 -9.61 3.61 6.70
C ILE A 44 -9.43 2.15 6.34
N ILE A 45 -8.21 1.75 5.97
CA ILE A 45 -7.96 0.40 5.42
C ILE A 45 -8.25 -0.66 6.49
N GLY A 46 -7.67 -0.51 7.68
CA GLY A 46 -7.81 -1.46 8.78
C GLY A 46 -9.27 -1.70 9.13
N GLN A 47 -10.06 -0.63 9.27
CA GLN A 47 -11.49 -0.75 9.56
C GLN A 47 -12.27 -1.46 8.44
N ALA A 48 -11.93 -1.19 7.18
CA ALA A 48 -12.64 -1.73 6.02
C ALA A 48 -12.36 -3.22 5.74
N ILE A 49 -11.27 -3.78 6.30
CA ILE A 49 -10.91 -5.19 6.10
C ILE A 49 -11.21 -6.09 7.31
N ILE A 50 -11.75 -5.55 8.40
CA ILE A 50 -12.21 -6.35 9.54
C ILE A 50 -13.26 -7.36 9.07
N GLY A 51 -13.09 -8.62 9.48
CA GLY A 51 -14.00 -9.71 9.13
C GLY A 51 -13.78 -10.35 7.76
N LYS A 52 -12.79 -9.89 6.98
CA LYS A 52 -12.39 -10.55 5.73
C LYS A 52 -11.46 -11.74 6.02
N ASP A 53 -11.54 -12.78 5.19
CA ASP A 53 -10.65 -13.94 5.27
C ASP A 53 -9.26 -13.56 4.72
N PRO A 54 -8.19 -13.63 5.55
CA PRO A 54 -6.85 -13.25 5.10
C PRO A 54 -6.24 -14.22 4.08
N THR A 55 -6.88 -15.35 3.79
CA THR A 55 -6.45 -16.27 2.73
C THR A 55 -6.92 -15.84 1.34
N GLU A 56 -7.88 -14.92 1.26
CA GLU A 56 -8.40 -14.33 0.01
C GLU A 56 -7.59 -13.08 -0.37
N GLN A 57 -6.29 -13.27 -0.60
CA GLN A 57 -5.33 -12.18 -0.86
C GLN A 57 -5.76 -11.28 -2.04
N VAL A 58 -6.14 -11.90 -3.16
CA VAL A 58 -6.51 -11.18 -4.39
C VAL A 58 -7.75 -10.31 -4.17
N ASP A 59 -8.73 -10.81 -3.42
CA ASP A 59 -9.97 -10.08 -3.14
C ASP A 59 -9.72 -8.89 -2.22
N ILE A 60 -8.88 -9.05 -1.20
CA ILE A 60 -8.51 -7.95 -0.29
C ILE A 60 -7.69 -6.88 -1.04
N ASP A 61 -6.72 -7.29 -1.87
CA ASP A 61 -5.91 -6.35 -2.65
C ASP A 61 -6.77 -5.58 -3.67
N ASN A 62 -7.66 -6.27 -4.39
CA ASN A 62 -8.60 -5.63 -5.31
C ASN A 62 -9.56 -4.69 -4.58
N PHE A 63 -10.06 -5.08 -3.41
CA PHE A 63 -10.91 -4.22 -2.58
C PHE A 63 -10.18 -2.93 -2.19
N MET A 64 -8.93 -3.02 -1.72
CA MET A 64 -8.14 -1.84 -1.35
C MET A 64 -7.87 -0.93 -2.55
N VAL A 65 -7.47 -1.50 -3.70
CA VAL A 65 -7.06 -0.74 -4.88
C VAL A 65 -8.25 -0.15 -5.64
N GLN A 66 -9.28 -0.95 -5.91
CA GLN A 66 -10.36 -0.57 -6.80
C GLN A 66 -11.50 0.14 -6.05
N GLN A 67 -11.80 -0.27 -4.81
CA GLN A 67 -12.96 0.23 -4.07
C GLN A 67 -12.60 1.28 -3.00
N LEU A 68 -11.54 1.06 -2.20
CA LEU A 68 -11.17 2.02 -1.15
C LEU A 68 -10.38 3.21 -1.67
N ASP A 69 -9.34 2.94 -2.48
CA ASP A 69 -8.53 3.98 -3.09
C ASP A 69 -9.21 4.56 -4.34
N GLY A 70 -9.41 3.71 -5.35
CA GLY A 70 -10.15 4.05 -6.58
C GLY A 70 -9.42 5.03 -7.50
N THR A 71 -8.18 5.43 -7.22
CA THR A 71 -7.44 6.36 -8.07
C THR A 71 -6.69 5.64 -9.19
N SER A 72 -6.88 6.12 -10.41
CA SER A 72 -6.23 5.63 -11.62
C SER A 72 -5.63 6.76 -12.44
N ASN A 73 -4.67 6.40 -13.29
CA ASN A 73 -4.11 7.21 -14.37
C ASN A 73 -4.27 6.47 -15.70
N GLU A 74 -3.73 7.01 -16.78
CA GLU A 74 -3.76 6.43 -18.13
C GLU A 74 -3.17 5.00 -18.20
N TRP A 75 -2.39 4.59 -17.19
CA TRP A 75 -1.64 3.34 -17.14
C TRP A 75 -2.15 2.36 -16.08
N GLY A 76 -3.20 2.72 -15.33
CA GLY A 76 -3.84 1.86 -14.33
C GLY A 76 -3.96 2.50 -12.95
N TRP A 77 -4.07 1.67 -11.91
CA TRP A 77 -4.34 2.13 -10.54
C TRP A 77 -3.10 2.77 -9.89
N CYS A 78 -3.15 4.09 -9.67
CA CYS A 78 -2.02 4.86 -9.15
C CYS A 78 -1.95 4.93 -7.63
N LYS A 79 -3.04 4.58 -6.92
CA LYS A 79 -3.06 4.43 -5.45
C LYS A 79 -2.70 5.74 -4.71
N GLN A 80 -3.03 6.87 -5.31
CA GLN A 80 -2.65 8.21 -4.86
C GLN A 80 -3.39 8.65 -3.61
N LYS A 81 -4.64 8.20 -3.40
CA LYS A 81 -5.49 8.65 -2.30
C LYS A 81 -5.05 8.05 -0.97
N LEU A 82 -4.87 6.73 -0.93
CA LEU A 82 -4.47 6.01 0.28
C LEU A 82 -2.96 5.90 0.42
N GLY A 83 -2.24 5.92 -0.71
CA GLY A 83 -0.80 5.73 -0.77
C GLY A 83 -0.45 4.27 -1.05
N ALA A 84 0.42 4.06 -2.04
CA ALA A 84 0.94 2.73 -2.39
C ALA A 84 1.66 2.06 -1.21
N ASN A 85 2.33 2.83 -0.35
CA ASN A 85 2.97 2.36 0.88
C ASN A 85 1.96 1.84 1.91
N ALA A 86 0.83 2.52 2.10
CA ALA A 86 -0.24 2.07 2.99
C ALA A 86 -0.87 0.75 2.52
N ILE A 87 -1.25 0.69 1.23
CA ILE A 87 -1.86 -0.51 0.63
C ILE A 87 -0.88 -1.69 0.66
N LEU A 88 0.38 -1.50 0.27
CA LEU A 88 1.37 -2.57 0.27
C LEU A 88 1.67 -3.09 1.68
N ALA A 89 1.75 -2.21 2.68
CA ALA A 89 1.99 -2.62 4.06
C ALA A 89 0.88 -3.55 4.58
N VAL A 90 -0.38 -3.21 4.29
CA VAL A 90 -1.53 -4.05 4.67
C VAL A 90 -1.57 -5.34 3.85
N SER A 91 -1.33 -5.28 2.54
CA SER A 91 -1.27 -6.45 1.66
C SER A 91 -0.26 -7.51 2.15
N LEU A 92 0.93 -7.08 2.57
CA LEU A 92 1.95 -7.96 3.14
C LEU A 92 1.55 -8.53 4.50
N ALA A 93 0.87 -7.75 5.35
CA ALA A 93 0.37 -8.22 6.64
C ALA A 93 -0.73 -9.27 6.46
N VAL A 94 -1.65 -9.06 5.52
CA VAL A 94 -2.70 -10.02 5.14
C VAL A 94 -2.08 -11.31 4.59
N CYS A 95 -1.09 -11.22 3.70
CA CYS A 95 -0.39 -12.37 3.15
C CYS A 95 0.22 -13.26 4.25
N LYS A 96 0.88 -12.63 5.23
CA LYS A 96 1.42 -13.33 6.40
C LYS A 96 0.32 -13.98 7.24
N ALA A 97 -0.79 -13.28 7.46
CA ALA A 97 -1.95 -13.83 8.17
C ALA A 97 -2.56 -15.04 7.43
N GLY A 98 -2.70 -14.96 6.10
CA GLY A 98 -3.16 -16.07 5.27
C GLY A 98 -2.24 -17.28 5.34
N ALA A 99 -0.91 -17.07 5.31
CA ALA A 99 0.07 -18.14 5.46
C ALA A 99 -0.03 -18.83 6.84
N MET A 100 -0.26 -18.08 7.92
CA MET A 100 -0.52 -18.63 9.25
C MET A 100 -1.79 -19.49 9.29
N VAL A 101 -2.88 -19.02 8.68
CA VAL A 101 -4.15 -19.76 8.60
C VAL A 101 -3.99 -21.06 7.80
N LYS A 102 -3.28 -21.03 6.68
CA LYS A 102 -3.02 -22.21 5.85
C LYS A 102 -1.91 -23.12 6.39
N LYS A 103 -1.19 -22.70 7.45
CA LYS A 103 -0.04 -23.42 8.02
C LYS A 103 1.09 -23.67 7.01
N ILE A 104 1.41 -22.64 6.21
CA ILE A 104 2.48 -22.67 5.19
C ILE A 104 3.78 -22.03 5.74
N ILE A 105 3.85 -21.84 7.06
CA ILE A 105 4.99 -21.30 7.81
C ILE A 105 5.64 -22.36 8.69
#